data_AF-A0A067RC24-F1
#
_entry.id   AF-A0A067RC24-F1
#
_cell.length_a   1.000
_cell.length_b   1.000
_cell.length_c   1.000
_cell.angle_alpha   90.00
_cell.angle_beta   90.00
_cell.angle_gamma   90.00
#
_symmetry.space_group_name_H-M   'P 1'
#
loop_
_entity.id
_entity.type
_entity.pdbx_description
1 polymer ?
#
loop_
_entity_poly.entity_id
_entity_poly.type
_entity_poly.pdbx_seq_one_letter_code
_entity_poly.pdbx_strand_id
1 'polypeptide(L)'
;MSLRKWGRRSGSSAQLYGLGSAVQAESADATLKSAHNLQQPVPGQSSKDYRNPILTPTTPHGEEMSLRQFSTVTELLGKLKADLRLAFPSFVQEFIGDPLDGVTLLLELLRAVQLSQASQQTRCPPPVLRRALLDEHSCLQCIRSCLRCPDAARRLAASPAGLFTLAVCIMSNVSKSRVIALELLTKACEPPGCGHGPVSEALSTLRLRFGEPVRFRFLVGMLSSAGGCPELQAAGVRFLNTLIETAPNPQSRLYLQAELEQAGFYVSNIKKVS
;
A
#
# COMPACT_ATOMS: atom_id res chain seq x y z
N MET A 1 -25.84 38.95 26.03
CA MET A 1 -24.57 39.59 26.44
C MET A 1 -23.58 39.48 25.29
N SER A 2 -23.17 40.62 24.76
CA SER A 2 -22.18 40.87 23.68
C SER A 2 -20.76 40.51 24.16
N LEU A 3 -19.80 40.13 23.31
CA LEU A 3 -18.81 40.98 22.60
C LEU A 3 -17.92 40.03 21.74
N ARG A 4 -17.72 40.14 20.41
CA ARG A 4 -16.87 41.06 19.61
C ARG A 4 -15.48 41.30 20.26
N LYS A 5 -14.30 41.38 19.62
CA LYS A 5 -13.75 41.32 18.24
C LYS A 5 -12.29 41.81 18.37
N TRP A 6 -11.31 41.26 17.65
CA TRP A 6 -10.08 41.92 17.10
C TRP A 6 -9.04 40.83 16.72
N GLY A 7 -8.16 40.95 15.72
CA GLY A 7 -7.77 42.06 14.84
C GLY A 7 -6.76 41.56 13.80
N ARG A 8 -6.53 42.36 12.75
CA ARG A 8 -5.81 42.04 11.49
C ARG A 8 -4.35 42.53 11.49
N ARG A 9 -3.49 41.78 10.79
CA ARG A 9 -2.38 42.16 9.86
C ARG A 9 -1.12 42.96 10.32
N SER A 10 0.00 42.39 9.86
CA SER A 10 1.16 42.98 9.14
C SER A 10 2.27 43.68 9.92
N GLY A 11 3.53 43.33 9.58
CA GLY A 11 4.72 44.12 9.91
C GLY A 11 5.99 43.29 9.94
N SER A 12 6.87 43.51 8.96
CA SER A 12 8.16 42.85 8.79
C SER A 12 9.30 43.63 9.46
N SER A 13 10.37 42.90 9.77
CA SER A 13 11.77 43.30 10.04
C SER A 13 12.15 43.78 11.45
N ALA A 14 13.11 43.08 12.05
CA ALA A 14 14.39 43.64 12.50
C ALA A 14 15.36 42.50 12.92
N GLN A 15 16.54 42.51 12.32
CA GLN A 15 17.70 41.65 12.58
C GLN A 15 18.46 42.07 13.85
N LEU A 16 19.23 41.13 14.43
CA LEU A 16 20.40 41.30 15.31
C LEU A 16 21.09 39.91 15.29
N TYR A 17 22.31 39.64 14.84
CA TYR A 17 23.60 40.33 14.64
C TYR A 17 24.25 39.70 13.37
N GLY A 18 25.02 40.33 12.46
CA GLY A 18 26.17 41.26 12.58
C GLY A 18 27.39 40.48 13.10
N LEU A 19 28.45 40.10 12.38
CA LEU A 19 29.46 40.77 11.52
C LEU A 19 30.36 39.60 11.00
N GLY A 20 31.12 39.63 9.90
CA GLY A 20 31.47 40.65 8.93
C GLY A 20 32.50 40.11 7.90
N SER A 21 32.55 40.81 6.75
CA SER A 21 33.59 40.95 5.69
C SER A 21 34.34 39.71 5.17
N ALA A 22 34.23 39.37 3.87
CA ALA A 22 34.89 39.98 2.69
C ALA A 22 36.43 39.73 2.71
N VAL A 23 37.14 39.29 1.67
CA VAL A 23 37.19 39.75 0.26
C VAL A 23 37.96 38.72 -0.62
N GLN A 24 37.68 38.68 -1.94
CA GLN A 24 38.56 38.45 -3.13
C GLN A 24 39.53 37.24 -3.18
N ALA A 25 39.37 36.31 -4.14
CA ALA A 25 39.86 36.31 -5.54
C ALA A 25 41.37 35.98 -5.68
N GLU A 26 41.70 34.86 -6.36
CA GLU A 26 42.67 34.75 -7.48
C GLU A 26 42.97 33.29 -7.90
N SER A 27 43.47 33.19 -9.13
CA SER A 27 43.69 32.07 -10.06
C SER A 27 44.79 31.05 -9.72
N ALA A 28 44.70 29.83 -10.28
CA ALA A 28 45.86 29.07 -10.75
C ALA A 28 45.50 28.00 -11.82
N ASP A 29 46.42 27.89 -12.77
CA ASP A 29 46.50 27.12 -14.01
C ASP A 29 46.83 25.63 -13.80
N ALA A 30 46.41 24.73 -14.71
CA ALA A 30 47.06 23.44 -14.96
C ALA A 30 46.57 22.81 -16.28
N THR A 31 47.39 23.01 -17.30
CA THR A 31 47.38 22.34 -18.61
C THR A 31 47.78 20.86 -18.51
N LEU A 32 47.06 19.95 -19.18
CA LEU A 32 47.60 18.65 -19.63
C LEU A 32 47.05 18.28 -21.02
N LYS A 33 47.99 18.19 -21.97
CA LYS A 33 47.81 17.76 -23.37
C LYS A 33 47.80 16.22 -23.45
N SER A 34 47.06 15.65 -24.40
CA SER A 34 47.60 14.66 -25.37
C SER A 34 46.62 14.32 -26.49
N ALA A 35 47.21 14.10 -27.67
CA ALA A 35 46.62 13.98 -29.00
C ALA A 35 46.23 12.53 -29.35
N HIS A 36 45.29 12.35 -30.29
CA HIS A 36 45.58 11.62 -31.55
C HIS A 36 44.43 11.63 -32.58
N ASN A 37 44.86 11.81 -33.83
CA ASN A 37 44.38 11.23 -35.09
C ASN A 37 43.34 11.93 -35.97
N LEU A 38 43.83 12.28 -37.16
CA LEU A 38 43.15 12.77 -38.34
C LEU A 38 42.60 11.61 -39.16
N GLN A 39 41.39 11.74 -39.69
CA GLN A 39 41.09 11.24 -41.04
C GLN A 39 39.92 12.04 -41.66
N GLN A 40 40.22 12.75 -42.75
CA GLN A 40 39.24 13.19 -43.76
C GLN A 40 38.92 12.04 -44.73
N PRO A 41 37.78 12.10 -45.44
CA PRO A 41 37.87 11.94 -46.90
C PRO A 41 36.96 12.87 -47.75
N VAL A 42 37.60 13.38 -48.82
CA VAL A 42 37.25 13.65 -50.24
C VAL A 42 35.77 13.68 -50.71
N PRO A 43 35.37 14.61 -51.63
CA PRO A 43 33.98 14.79 -52.07
C PRO A 43 33.61 13.99 -53.33
N GLY A 44 32.35 13.57 -53.41
CA GLY A 44 31.68 13.21 -54.66
C GLY A 44 31.19 11.76 -54.72
N GLN A 45 29.94 11.53 -54.34
CA GLN A 45 29.05 10.52 -54.94
C GLN A 45 27.61 10.77 -54.48
N SER A 46 26.71 10.97 -55.44
CA SER A 46 25.27 11.11 -55.28
C SER A 46 24.69 9.83 -54.68
N SER A 47 24.31 9.86 -53.40
CA SER A 47 23.62 8.76 -52.74
C SER A 47 22.22 9.20 -52.35
N LYS A 48 21.22 8.50 -52.92
CA LYS A 48 19.79 8.66 -52.64
C LYS A 48 19.55 8.59 -51.14
N ASP A 49 18.77 9.55 -50.62
CA ASP A 49 18.38 9.69 -49.23
C ASP A 49 17.68 8.43 -48.68
N TYR A 50 18.45 7.46 -48.19
CA TYR A 50 17.93 6.41 -47.33
C TYR A 50 17.92 6.95 -45.89
N ARG A 51 16.80 7.55 -45.49
CA ARG A 51 16.60 8.05 -44.14
C ARG A 51 16.35 6.88 -43.19
N ASN A 52 17.32 6.60 -42.32
CA ASN A 52 17.22 5.56 -41.30
C ASN A 52 16.17 5.99 -40.24
N PRO A 53 15.09 5.22 -39.95
CA PRO A 53 13.97 5.70 -39.13
C PRO A 53 14.29 5.83 -37.63
N ILE A 54 15.50 5.47 -37.19
CA ILE A 54 15.83 5.28 -35.77
C ILE A 54 16.53 6.51 -35.15
N LEU A 55 16.90 7.53 -35.93
CA LEU A 55 17.71 8.65 -35.43
C LEU A 55 17.24 10.05 -35.87
N THR A 56 15.93 10.27 -35.99
CA THR A 56 15.37 11.64 -36.03
C THR A 56 14.83 12.01 -34.65
N PRO A 57 15.45 12.97 -33.93
CA PRO A 57 14.88 13.52 -32.70
C PRO A 57 13.78 14.51 -33.09
N THR A 58 12.60 13.97 -33.39
CA THR A 58 11.36 14.74 -33.49
C THR A 58 10.40 14.23 -32.42
N THR A 59 10.82 14.37 -31.17
CA THR A 59 9.88 14.45 -30.05
C THR A 59 10.10 15.82 -29.41
N PRO A 60 9.09 16.71 -29.38
CA PRO A 60 9.16 17.83 -28.47
C PRO A 60 9.33 17.26 -27.06
N HIS A 61 10.28 17.81 -26.31
CA HIS A 61 10.49 17.53 -24.90
C HIS A 61 9.14 17.48 -24.16
N GLY A 62 8.85 16.34 -23.51
CA GLY A 62 7.90 16.31 -22.40
C GLY A 62 6.43 16.10 -22.73
N GLU A 63 6.07 15.31 -23.74
CA GLU A 63 4.76 14.63 -23.68
C GLU A 63 4.87 13.50 -22.65
N GLU A 64 4.72 13.85 -21.38
CA GLU A 64 4.18 12.91 -20.41
C GLU A 64 2.91 12.32 -21.05
N MET A 65 2.88 11.01 -21.24
CA MET A 65 1.68 10.30 -21.67
C MET A 65 0.61 10.58 -20.60
N SER A 66 -0.19 11.62 -20.81
CA SER A 66 -1.25 12.00 -19.90
C SER A 66 -2.17 10.79 -19.73
N LEU A 67 -2.11 10.18 -18.55
CA LEU A 67 -3.01 9.10 -18.18
C LEU A 67 -4.43 9.66 -18.33
N ARG A 68 -5.28 8.95 -19.08
CA ARG A 68 -6.73 9.23 -19.05
C ARG A 68 -7.16 9.31 -17.59
N GLN A 69 -7.64 10.48 -17.18
CA GLN A 69 -8.17 10.65 -15.83
C GLN A 69 -9.30 9.65 -15.62
N PHE A 70 -9.22 8.90 -14.53
CA PHE A 70 -10.26 7.96 -14.15
C PHE A 70 -11.43 8.72 -13.57
N SER A 71 -12.64 8.45 -14.07
CA SER A 71 -13.84 9.15 -13.60
C SER A 71 -14.31 8.65 -12.23
N THR A 72 -13.95 7.41 -11.89
CA THR A 72 -14.34 6.75 -10.64
C THR A 72 -13.23 5.86 -10.08
N VAL A 73 -13.25 5.65 -8.76
CA VAL A 73 -12.36 4.71 -8.05
C VAL A 73 -12.51 3.29 -8.62
N THR A 74 -13.73 2.92 -8.99
CA THR A 74 -14.06 1.68 -9.68
C THR A 74 -13.26 1.44 -10.95
N GLU A 75 -13.22 2.43 -11.84
CA GLU A 75 -12.53 2.31 -13.12
C GLU A 75 -11.02 2.21 -12.92
N LEU A 76 -10.49 3.03 -12.00
CA LEU A 76 -9.09 3.00 -11.60
C LEU A 76 -8.68 1.61 -11.10
N LEU A 77 -9.38 1.11 -10.07
CA LEU A 77 -9.11 -0.20 -9.48
C LEU A 77 -9.33 -1.34 -10.48
N GLY A 78 -10.30 -1.19 -11.38
CA GLY A 78 -10.56 -2.15 -12.46
C GLY A 78 -9.35 -2.33 -13.38
N LYS A 79 -8.78 -1.23 -13.89
CA LYS A 79 -7.60 -1.27 -14.76
C LYS A 79 -6.33 -1.64 -14.00
N LEU A 80 -6.06 -0.97 -12.87
CA LEU A 80 -4.86 -1.22 -12.06
C LEU A 80 -4.77 -2.69 -11.62
N LYS A 81 -5.90 -3.31 -11.26
CA LYS A 81 -5.94 -4.73 -10.93
C LYS A 81 -5.53 -5.62 -12.11
N ALA A 82 -5.97 -5.30 -13.33
CA ALA A 82 -5.59 -6.05 -14.52
C ALA A 82 -4.10 -5.89 -14.78
N ASP A 83 -3.59 -4.66 -14.70
CA ASP A 83 -2.18 -4.34 -14.93
C ASP A 83 -1.29 -5.04 -13.90
N LEU A 84 -1.56 -4.90 -12.60
CA LEU A 84 -0.79 -5.58 -11.53
C LEU A 84 -0.81 -7.11 -11.64
N ARG A 85 -1.85 -7.69 -12.26
CA ARG A 85 -1.97 -9.14 -12.42
C ARG A 85 -1.26 -9.67 -13.65
N LEU A 86 -1.33 -8.94 -14.77
CA LEU A 86 -0.89 -9.39 -16.08
C LEU A 86 0.47 -8.83 -16.49
N ALA A 87 0.90 -7.71 -15.92
CA ALA A 87 2.17 -7.09 -16.24
C ALA A 87 3.36 -7.93 -15.76
N PHE A 88 4.53 -7.62 -16.34
CA PHE A 88 5.80 -8.20 -15.95
C PHE A 88 6.13 -7.88 -14.47
N PRO A 89 6.90 -8.75 -13.78
CA PRO A 89 7.30 -8.49 -12.39
C PRO A 89 7.99 -7.15 -12.16
N SER A 90 8.75 -6.65 -13.14
CA SER A 90 9.42 -5.35 -13.10
C SER A 90 8.45 -4.18 -12.93
N PHE A 91 7.29 -4.22 -13.59
CA PHE A 91 6.25 -3.20 -13.41
C PHE A 91 5.75 -3.17 -11.97
N VAL A 92 5.53 -4.35 -11.37
CA VAL A 92 5.06 -4.45 -9.99
C VAL A 92 6.15 -3.98 -9.01
N GLN A 93 7.42 -4.29 -9.28
CA GLN A 93 8.55 -3.79 -8.50
C GLN A 93 8.66 -2.26 -8.55
N GLU A 94 8.54 -1.67 -9.74
CA GLU A 94 8.55 -0.21 -9.93
C GLU A 94 7.37 0.44 -9.19
N PHE A 95 6.16 -0.10 -9.35
CA PHE A 95 4.95 0.41 -8.68
C PHE A 95 5.08 0.40 -7.14
N ILE A 96 5.72 -0.62 -6.56
CA ILE A 96 5.90 -0.75 -5.11
C ILE A 96 7.10 0.07 -4.61
N GLY A 97 8.12 0.22 -5.45
CA GLY A 97 9.36 0.89 -5.10
C GLY A 97 9.22 2.39 -4.90
N ASP A 98 10.26 3.00 -4.34
CA ASP A 98 10.34 4.45 -4.24
C ASP A 98 10.57 5.07 -5.63
N PRO A 99 9.96 6.23 -5.94
CA PRO A 99 9.14 7.06 -5.06
C PRO A 99 7.63 6.76 -5.09
N LEU A 100 7.19 5.74 -5.85
CA LEU A 100 5.77 5.49 -6.10
C LEU A 100 5.02 4.95 -4.87
N ASP A 101 5.67 4.08 -4.09
CA ASP A 101 5.15 3.50 -2.84
C ASP A 101 3.69 3.02 -2.96
N GLY A 102 3.36 2.36 -4.07
CA GLY A 102 1.99 2.09 -4.48
C GLY A 102 1.19 1.23 -3.50
N VAL A 103 1.85 0.42 -2.67
CA VAL A 103 1.19 -0.35 -1.59
C VAL A 103 0.61 0.58 -0.53
N THR A 104 1.37 1.57 -0.08
CA THR A 104 0.92 2.56 0.90
C THR A 104 -0.24 3.36 0.35
N LEU A 105 -0.15 3.84 -0.90
CA LEU A 105 -1.22 4.57 -1.57
C LEU A 105 -2.51 3.72 -1.70
N LEU A 106 -2.38 2.42 -2.01
CA LEU A 106 -3.53 1.52 -2.04
C LEU A 106 -4.16 1.32 -0.66
N LEU A 107 -3.36 1.24 0.41
CA LEU A 107 -3.87 1.16 1.78
C LEU A 107 -4.60 2.45 2.20
N GLU A 108 -4.10 3.62 1.80
CA GLU A 108 -4.77 4.90 2.03
C GLU A 108 -6.10 5.00 1.26
N LEU A 109 -6.12 4.56 0.00
CA LEU A 109 -7.34 4.47 -0.80
C LEU A 109 -8.36 3.52 -0.16
N LEU A 110 -7.93 2.36 0.31
CA LEU A 110 -8.79 1.40 1.01
C LEU A 110 -9.42 2.05 2.25
N ARG A 111 -8.64 2.80 3.03
CA ARG A 111 -9.12 3.53 4.21
C ARG A 111 -10.14 4.61 3.82
N ALA A 112 -9.91 5.34 2.73
CA ALA A 112 -10.86 6.33 2.22
C ALA A 112 -12.18 5.69 1.80
N VAL A 113 -12.13 4.53 1.13
CA VAL A 113 -13.32 3.75 0.76
C VAL A 113 -14.10 3.32 2.02
N GLN A 114 -13.42 2.79 3.05
CA GLN A 114 -14.06 2.40 4.31
C GLN A 114 -14.69 3.57 5.07
N LEU A 115 -14.02 4.74 5.10
CA LEU A 115 -14.56 5.93 5.74
C LEU A 115 -15.82 6.43 5.03
N SER A 116 -15.81 6.40 3.69
CA SER A 116 -16.99 6.70 2.88
C SER A 116 -18.14 5.75 3.21
N GLN A 117 -17.88 4.44 3.28
CA GLN A 117 -18.88 3.44 3.68
C GLN A 117 -19.49 3.74 5.06
N ALA A 118 -18.65 3.97 6.07
CA ALA A 118 -19.08 4.24 7.44
C ALA A 118 -19.97 5.49 7.53
N SER A 119 -19.63 6.55 6.76
CA SER A 119 -20.42 7.78 6.73
C SER A 119 -21.78 7.62 6.03
N GLN A 120 -21.89 6.66 5.10
CA GLN A 120 -23.03 6.51 4.19
C GLN A 120 -24.02 5.42 4.61
N GLN A 121 -23.66 4.55 5.58
CA GLN A 121 -24.43 3.36 5.99
C GLN A 121 -25.92 3.62 6.27
N THR A 122 -26.30 4.81 6.75
CA THR A 122 -27.69 5.15 7.10
C THR A 122 -28.37 6.12 6.12
N ARG A 123 -27.65 6.65 5.13
CA ARG A 123 -28.10 7.80 4.32
C ARG A 123 -28.14 7.54 2.81
N CYS A 124 -27.45 6.51 2.32
CA CYS A 124 -27.28 6.30 0.89
C CYS A 124 -28.13 5.14 0.34
N PRO A 125 -28.58 5.22 -0.92
CA PRO A 125 -29.29 4.13 -1.58
C PRO A 125 -28.46 2.82 -1.62
N PRO A 126 -29.10 1.65 -1.58
CA PRO A 126 -28.42 0.34 -1.61
C PRO A 126 -27.37 0.16 -2.74
N PRO A 127 -27.56 0.68 -3.97
CA PRO A 127 -26.53 0.59 -5.02
C PRO A 127 -25.20 1.25 -4.66
N VAL A 128 -25.23 2.39 -3.95
CA VAL A 128 -24.03 3.13 -3.54
C VAL A 128 -23.25 2.34 -2.51
N LEU A 129 -23.95 1.78 -1.51
CA LEU A 129 -23.34 0.92 -0.50
C LEU A 129 -22.70 -0.33 -1.12
N ARG A 130 -23.37 -0.96 -2.10
CA ARG A 130 -22.82 -2.10 -2.84
C ARG A 130 -21.57 -1.72 -3.64
N ARG A 131 -21.56 -0.55 -4.29
CA ARG A 131 -20.41 -0.04 -5.06
C ARG A 131 -19.17 0.08 -4.18
N ALA A 132 -19.33 0.64 -2.99
CA ALA A 132 -18.22 0.82 -2.05
C ALA A 132 -17.64 -0.52 -1.56
N LEU A 133 -18.46 -1.55 -1.35
CA LEU A 133 -17.99 -2.92 -1.05
C LEU A 133 -17.21 -3.55 -2.22
N LEU A 134 -17.62 -3.26 -3.46
CA LEU A 134 -16.89 -3.72 -4.65
C LEU A 134 -15.55 -3.01 -4.85
N ASP A 135 -15.49 -1.72 -4.51
CA ASP A 135 -14.25 -0.93 -4.55
C ASP A 135 -13.28 -1.41 -3.45
N GLU A 136 -13.76 -1.65 -2.23
CA GLU A 136 -12.98 -2.28 -1.15
C GLU A 136 -12.39 -3.61 -1.61
N HIS A 137 -13.23 -4.49 -2.17
CA HIS A 137 -12.78 -5.79 -2.65
C HIS A 137 -11.74 -5.67 -3.77
N SER A 138 -11.95 -4.74 -4.71
CA SER A 138 -11.01 -4.53 -5.83
C SER A 138 -9.68 -3.96 -5.35
N CYS A 139 -9.70 -3.08 -4.35
CA CYS A 139 -8.49 -2.55 -3.73
C CYS A 139 -7.68 -3.65 -3.03
N LEU A 140 -8.33 -4.52 -2.25
CA LEU A 140 -7.69 -5.71 -1.67
C LEU A 140 -7.07 -6.62 -2.75
N GLN A 141 -7.74 -6.80 -3.89
CA GLN A 141 -7.19 -7.57 -5.00
C GLN A 141 -5.93 -6.93 -5.62
N CYS A 142 -5.87 -5.60 -5.72
CA CYS A 142 -4.67 -4.89 -6.17
C CYS A 142 -3.50 -5.14 -5.21
N ILE A 143 -3.71 -4.94 -3.90
CA ILE A 143 -2.67 -5.16 -2.88
C ILE A 143 -2.19 -6.61 -2.90
N ARG A 144 -3.11 -7.59 -3.01
CA ARG A 144 -2.75 -9.01 -3.11
C ARG A 144 -1.92 -9.29 -4.37
N SER A 145 -2.23 -8.65 -5.49
CA SER A 145 -1.42 -8.78 -6.71
C SER A 145 -0.01 -8.23 -6.54
N CYS A 146 0.21 -7.22 -5.67
CA CYS A 146 1.54 -6.71 -5.33
C CYS A 146 2.42 -7.74 -4.56
N LEU A 147 1.82 -8.69 -3.83
CA LEU A 147 2.56 -9.69 -3.04
C LEU A 147 3.44 -10.65 -3.85
N ARG A 148 3.36 -10.63 -5.19
CA ARG A 148 4.35 -11.31 -6.04
C ARG A 148 5.74 -10.66 -5.96
N CYS A 149 5.84 -9.47 -5.37
CA CYS A 149 7.08 -8.81 -5.04
C CYS A 149 7.29 -8.88 -3.50
N PRO A 150 8.44 -9.38 -3.01
CA PRO A 150 8.71 -9.52 -1.58
C PRO A 150 8.65 -8.19 -0.83
N ASP A 151 8.96 -7.08 -1.50
CA ASP A 151 8.95 -5.74 -0.92
C ASP A 151 7.55 -5.28 -0.51
N ALA A 152 6.50 -5.80 -1.18
CA ALA A 152 5.11 -5.49 -0.81
C ALA A 152 4.80 -5.91 0.63
N ALA A 153 5.24 -7.10 1.04
CA ALA A 153 5.00 -7.59 2.40
C ALA A 153 5.70 -6.72 3.45
N ARG A 154 6.91 -6.22 3.15
CA ARG A 154 7.64 -5.27 4.02
C ARG A 154 6.92 -3.93 4.13
N ARG A 155 6.46 -3.37 3.00
CA ARG A 155 5.70 -2.11 2.97
C ARG A 155 4.38 -2.24 3.71
N LEU A 156 3.68 -3.37 3.58
CA LEU A 156 2.49 -3.68 4.38
C LEU A 156 2.79 -3.68 5.88
N ALA A 157 3.82 -4.43 6.30
CA ALA A 157 4.21 -4.54 7.71
C ALA A 157 4.65 -3.19 8.31
N ALA A 158 5.23 -2.30 7.49
CA ALA A 158 5.69 -0.98 7.88
C ALA A 158 4.57 0.07 8.03
N SER A 159 3.32 -0.25 7.72
CA SER A 159 2.19 0.69 7.79
C SER A 159 1.16 0.28 8.85
N PRO A 160 1.30 0.71 10.12
CA PRO A 160 0.35 0.39 11.19
C PRO A 160 -1.10 0.78 10.85
N ALA A 161 -1.29 1.96 10.25
CA ALA A 161 -2.61 2.42 9.81
C ALA A 161 -3.18 1.55 8.68
N GLY A 162 -2.33 1.10 7.76
CA GLY A 162 -2.70 0.16 6.70
C GLY A 162 -3.10 -1.21 7.25
N LEU A 163 -2.33 -1.76 8.19
CA LEU A 163 -2.63 -3.02 8.85
C LEU A 163 -3.96 -2.96 9.63
N PHE A 164 -4.23 -1.85 10.31
CA PHE A 164 -5.55 -1.66 10.94
C PHE A 164 -6.67 -1.60 9.89
N THR A 165 -6.46 -0.90 8.78
CA THR A 165 -7.42 -0.85 7.65
C THR A 165 -7.71 -2.26 7.11
N LEU A 166 -6.68 -3.10 6.97
CA LEU A 166 -6.82 -4.51 6.60
C LEU A 166 -7.55 -5.34 7.67
N ALA A 167 -7.27 -5.11 8.96
CA ALA A 167 -7.96 -5.79 10.05
C ALA A 167 -9.47 -5.50 10.04
N VAL A 168 -9.88 -4.26 9.72
CA VAL A 168 -11.31 -3.91 9.55
C VAL A 168 -11.95 -4.72 8.41
N CYS A 169 -11.24 -5.03 7.34
CA CYS A 169 -11.76 -5.86 6.23
C CYS A 169 -12.11 -7.30 6.65
N ILE A 170 -11.60 -7.80 7.78
CA ILE A 170 -12.05 -9.10 8.35
C ILE A 170 -13.56 -9.04 8.69
N MET A 171 -14.06 -7.87 9.07
CA MET A 171 -15.47 -7.64 9.40
C MET A 171 -16.35 -7.32 8.18
N SER A 172 -15.79 -7.27 6.97
CA SER A 172 -16.53 -6.96 5.74
C SER A 172 -17.71 -7.90 5.53
N ASN A 173 -18.80 -7.46 4.89
CA ASN A 173 -19.91 -8.38 4.55
C ASN A 173 -19.64 -9.26 3.33
N VAL A 174 -18.45 -9.13 2.71
CA VAL A 174 -18.06 -9.89 1.53
C VAL A 174 -17.04 -10.96 1.93
N SER A 175 -17.43 -12.24 1.92
CA SER A 175 -16.55 -13.35 2.33
C SER A 175 -15.22 -13.37 1.57
N LYS A 176 -15.23 -13.07 0.26
CA LYS A 176 -13.99 -12.97 -0.54
C LYS A 176 -13.06 -11.84 -0.10
N SER A 177 -13.59 -10.73 0.41
CA SER A 177 -12.77 -9.66 0.99
C SER A 177 -12.12 -10.12 2.29
N ARG A 178 -12.86 -10.84 3.14
CA ARG A 178 -12.33 -11.41 4.39
C ARG A 178 -11.17 -12.37 4.13
N VAL A 179 -11.30 -13.26 3.14
CA VAL A 179 -10.24 -14.18 2.73
C VAL A 179 -8.97 -13.40 2.37
N ILE A 180 -9.07 -12.43 1.47
CA ILE A 180 -7.90 -11.65 1.04
C ILE A 180 -7.31 -10.85 2.21
N ALA A 181 -8.14 -10.26 3.07
CA ALA A 181 -7.65 -9.52 4.24
C ALA A 181 -6.81 -10.42 5.16
N LEU A 182 -7.28 -11.64 5.44
CA LEU A 182 -6.55 -12.64 6.23
C LEU A 182 -5.26 -13.07 5.54
N GLU A 183 -5.27 -13.28 4.22
CA GLU A 183 -4.06 -13.60 3.44
C GLU A 183 -3.02 -12.47 3.49
N LEU A 184 -3.45 -11.22 3.35
CA LEU A 184 -2.58 -10.05 3.42
C LEU A 184 -1.95 -9.89 4.81
N LEU A 185 -2.76 -10.03 5.87
CA LEU A 185 -2.27 -9.96 7.25
C LEU A 185 -1.32 -11.12 7.58
N THR A 186 -1.61 -12.32 7.06
CA THR A 186 -0.69 -13.48 7.15
C THR A 186 0.65 -13.14 6.53
N LYS A 187 0.65 -12.60 5.30
CA LYS A 187 1.86 -12.22 4.57
C LYS A 187 2.65 -11.09 5.23
N ALA A 188 1.98 -10.20 5.96
CA ALA A 188 2.65 -9.18 6.76
C ALA A 188 3.40 -9.78 7.96
N CYS A 189 2.90 -10.87 8.56
CA CYS A 189 3.59 -11.58 9.65
C CYS A 189 4.78 -12.41 9.18
N GLU A 190 4.66 -13.08 8.02
CA GLU A 190 5.70 -13.94 7.47
C GLU A 190 6.95 -13.16 7.01
N PRO A 191 8.14 -13.79 6.94
CA PRO A 191 9.26 -13.22 6.20
C PRO A 191 8.87 -12.96 4.73
N PRO A 192 9.26 -11.81 4.15
CA PRO A 192 10.15 -10.78 4.70
C PRO A 192 9.44 -9.68 5.51
N GLY A 193 8.11 -9.71 5.65
CA GLY A 193 7.33 -8.67 6.33
C GLY A 193 7.67 -8.54 7.82
N CYS A 194 7.81 -9.67 8.53
CA CYS A 194 8.17 -9.73 9.96
C CYS A 194 7.33 -8.80 10.86
N GLY A 195 6.10 -8.48 10.46
CA GLY A 195 5.23 -7.48 11.06
C GLY A 195 4.35 -8.00 12.20
N HIS A 196 4.78 -9.02 12.93
CA HIS A 196 3.97 -9.64 14.00
C HIS A 196 3.43 -8.61 14.99
N GLY A 197 4.30 -7.74 15.54
CA GLY A 197 3.91 -6.71 16.51
C GLY A 197 2.81 -5.79 15.99
N PRO A 198 3.04 -5.06 14.88
CA PRO A 198 2.03 -4.19 14.27
C PRO A 198 0.72 -4.90 13.89
N VAL A 199 0.76 -6.14 13.39
CA VAL A 199 -0.45 -6.93 13.09
C VAL A 199 -1.21 -7.28 14.38
N SER A 200 -0.50 -7.71 15.42
CA SER A 200 -1.09 -8.03 16.73
C SER A 200 -1.74 -6.79 17.38
N GLU A 201 -1.12 -5.62 17.25
CA GLU A 201 -1.64 -4.33 17.71
C GLU A 201 -2.89 -3.89 16.92
N ALA A 202 -2.88 -4.08 15.60
CA ALA A 202 -4.04 -3.80 14.75
C ALA A 202 -5.27 -4.62 15.18
N LEU A 203 -5.09 -5.91 15.51
CA LEU A 203 -6.15 -6.77 16.03
C LEU A 203 -6.61 -6.38 17.43
N SER A 204 -5.68 -5.94 18.29
CA SER A 204 -6.01 -5.41 19.62
C SER A 204 -6.84 -4.13 19.51
N THR A 205 -6.49 -3.26 18.55
CA THR A 205 -7.25 -2.05 18.23
C THR A 205 -8.62 -2.39 17.66
N LEU A 206 -8.72 -3.43 16.80
CA LEU A 206 -9.99 -3.90 16.24
C LEU A 206 -10.95 -4.33 17.36
N ARG A 207 -10.46 -5.13 18.33
CA ARG A 207 -11.23 -5.53 19.52
C ARG A 207 -11.82 -4.32 20.23
N LEU A 208 -10.99 -3.31 20.54
CA LEU A 208 -11.44 -2.11 21.24
C LEU A 208 -12.44 -1.29 20.43
N ARG A 209 -12.19 -1.11 19.12
CA ARG A 209 -13.02 -0.28 18.23
C ARG A 209 -14.40 -0.87 17.97
N PHE A 210 -14.52 -2.19 17.97
CA PHE A 210 -15.78 -2.90 17.70
C PHE A 210 -16.39 -3.53 18.95
N GLY A 211 -15.85 -3.22 20.14
CA GLY A 211 -16.40 -3.67 21.41
C GLY A 211 -16.39 -5.20 21.57
N GLU A 212 -15.39 -5.89 21.02
CA GLU A 212 -15.26 -7.32 21.24
C GLU A 212 -14.91 -7.59 22.72
N PRO A 213 -15.62 -8.50 23.42
CA PRO A 213 -15.38 -8.78 24.83
C PRO A 213 -13.94 -9.30 25.06
N VAL A 214 -13.47 -10.16 24.16
CA VAL A 214 -12.10 -10.67 24.07
C VAL A 214 -11.62 -10.54 22.63
N ARG A 215 -10.30 -10.41 22.45
CA ARG A 215 -9.69 -10.32 21.12
C ARG A 215 -10.04 -11.57 20.31
N PHE A 216 -10.23 -11.40 19.00
CA PHE A 216 -10.55 -12.48 18.04
C PHE A 216 -11.96 -13.06 18.14
N ARG A 217 -12.83 -12.56 19.03
CA ARG A 217 -14.15 -13.16 19.27
C ARG A 217 -15.00 -13.23 18.00
N PHE A 218 -15.00 -12.18 17.19
CA PHE A 218 -15.70 -12.15 15.90
C PHE A 218 -15.03 -13.10 14.90
N LEU A 219 -13.70 -13.07 14.78
CA LEU A 219 -12.96 -13.92 13.85
C LEU A 219 -13.24 -15.40 14.13
N VAL A 220 -13.12 -15.84 15.38
CA VAL A 220 -13.39 -17.24 15.77
C VAL A 220 -14.85 -17.59 15.51
N GLY A 221 -15.79 -16.72 15.93
CA GLY A 221 -17.22 -16.93 15.68
C GLY A 221 -17.55 -17.06 14.20
N MET A 222 -16.90 -16.25 13.36
CA MET A 222 -17.01 -16.31 11.91
C MET A 222 -16.46 -17.63 11.36
N LEU A 223 -15.30 -18.11 11.82
CA LEU A 223 -14.70 -19.36 11.35
C LEU A 223 -15.54 -20.58 11.74
N SER A 224 -16.11 -20.58 12.95
CA SER A 224 -17.03 -21.61 13.43
C SER A 224 -18.38 -21.59 12.69
N SER A 225 -18.84 -20.41 12.29
CA SER A 225 -20.13 -20.21 11.61
C SER A 225 -20.02 -20.10 10.09
N ALA A 226 -18.85 -20.34 9.50
CA ALA A 226 -18.52 -20.03 8.10
C ALA A 226 -19.39 -20.74 7.04
N GLY A 227 -20.43 -21.48 7.44
CA GLY A 227 -21.45 -22.02 6.55
C GLY A 227 -20.91 -23.00 5.52
N GLY A 228 -19.73 -23.56 5.76
CA GLY A 228 -19.04 -24.41 4.79
C GLY A 228 -18.31 -23.65 3.68
N CYS A 229 -17.83 -22.41 3.90
CA CYS A 229 -16.84 -21.78 3.02
C CYS A 229 -15.42 -22.24 3.43
N PRO A 230 -14.86 -23.28 2.79
CA PRO A 230 -13.58 -23.85 3.19
C PRO A 230 -12.42 -22.88 2.97
N GLU A 231 -12.49 -21.99 1.98
CA GLU A 231 -11.44 -21.01 1.70
C GLU A 231 -11.30 -20.00 2.84
N LEU A 232 -12.41 -19.54 3.40
CA LEU A 232 -12.40 -18.63 4.54
C LEU A 232 -11.87 -19.31 5.80
N GLN A 233 -12.25 -20.57 6.03
CA GLN A 233 -11.73 -21.35 7.15
C GLN A 233 -10.22 -21.58 7.00
N ALA A 234 -9.76 -22.00 5.82
CA ALA A 234 -8.35 -22.22 5.55
C ALA A 234 -7.52 -20.94 5.70
N ALA A 235 -8.00 -19.81 5.16
CA ALA A 235 -7.32 -18.52 5.30
C ALA A 235 -7.26 -18.05 6.76
N GLY A 236 -8.36 -18.21 7.50
CA GLY A 236 -8.41 -17.83 8.91
C GLY A 236 -7.53 -18.68 9.81
N VAL A 237 -7.57 -20.01 9.65
CA VAL A 237 -6.71 -20.93 10.41
C VAL A 237 -5.25 -20.71 10.08
N ARG A 238 -4.91 -20.53 8.79
CA ARG A 238 -3.55 -20.16 8.38
C ARG A 238 -3.09 -18.89 9.07
N PHE A 239 -3.90 -17.83 9.03
CA PHE A 239 -3.57 -16.57 9.70
C PHE A 239 -3.30 -16.75 11.20
N LEU A 240 -4.19 -17.46 11.91
CA LEU A 240 -4.03 -17.71 13.34
C LEU A 240 -2.75 -18.50 13.65
N ASN A 241 -2.48 -19.56 12.89
CA ASN A 241 -1.26 -20.35 13.05
C ASN A 241 -0.02 -19.51 12.81
N THR A 242 0.02 -18.75 11.71
CA THR A 242 1.12 -17.84 11.40
C THR A 242 1.32 -16.81 12.51
N LEU A 243 0.24 -16.23 13.07
CA LEU A 243 0.34 -15.27 14.17
C LEU A 243 0.96 -15.91 15.43
N ILE A 244 0.55 -17.13 15.79
CA ILE A 244 1.12 -17.89 16.92
C ILE A 244 2.60 -18.25 16.67
N GLU A 245 2.92 -18.72 15.47
CA GLU A 245 4.25 -19.17 15.08
C GLU A 245 5.26 -18.02 15.07
N THR A 246 4.86 -16.87 14.54
CA THR A 246 5.67 -15.65 14.43
C THR A 246 5.77 -14.85 15.73
N ALA A 247 5.16 -15.30 16.81
CA ALA A 247 5.27 -14.66 18.12
C ALA A 247 6.74 -14.53 18.56
N PRO A 248 7.16 -13.38 19.12
CA PRO A 248 8.57 -13.07 19.35
C PRO A 248 9.24 -13.96 20.41
N ASN A 249 8.47 -14.53 21.32
CA ASN A 249 8.96 -15.42 22.37
C ASN A 249 7.88 -16.42 22.84
N PRO A 250 8.28 -17.51 23.53
CA PRO A 250 7.34 -18.54 23.98
C PRO A 250 6.23 -18.03 24.90
N GLN A 251 6.51 -17.03 25.75
CA GLN A 251 5.50 -16.44 26.64
C GLN A 251 4.40 -15.74 25.82
N SER A 252 4.78 -14.93 24.82
CA SER A 252 3.84 -14.25 23.92
C SER A 252 2.97 -15.25 23.17
N ARG A 253 3.56 -16.38 22.76
CA ARG A 253 2.83 -17.48 22.12
C ARG A 253 1.77 -18.08 23.04
N LEU A 254 2.13 -18.35 24.30
CA LEU A 254 1.20 -18.87 25.30
C LEU A 254 0.05 -17.90 25.58
N TYR A 255 0.35 -16.59 25.70
CA TYR A 255 -0.68 -15.57 25.86
C TYR A 255 -1.64 -15.53 24.67
N LEU A 256 -1.14 -15.55 23.43
CA LEU A 256 -1.98 -15.59 22.23
C LEU A 256 -2.87 -16.84 22.17
N GLN A 257 -2.33 -18.00 22.55
CA GLN A 257 -3.10 -19.24 22.62
C GLN A 257 -4.23 -19.14 23.66
N ALA A 258 -3.95 -18.57 24.84
CA ALA A 258 -4.96 -18.34 25.85
C ALA A 258 -6.03 -17.33 25.41
N GLU A 259 -5.67 -16.25 24.69
CA GLU A 259 -6.64 -15.32 24.10
C GLU A 259 -7.56 -16.03 23.09
N LEU A 260 -7.01 -16.90 22.25
CA LEU A 260 -7.78 -17.66 21.27
C LEU A 260 -8.71 -18.67 21.94
N GLU A 261 -8.24 -19.35 22.99
CA GLU A 261 -9.07 -20.24 23.80
C GLU A 261 -10.26 -19.48 24.42
N GLN A 262 -10.01 -18.31 25.02
CA GLN A 262 -11.06 -17.43 25.56
C GLN A 262 -12.04 -16.95 24.48
N ALA A 263 -11.57 -16.78 23.24
CA ALA A 263 -12.42 -16.45 22.10
C ALA A 263 -13.26 -17.66 21.59
N GLY A 264 -13.02 -18.87 22.13
CA GLY A 264 -13.72 -20.11 21.79
C GLY A 264 -13.07 -20.92 20.66
N PHE A 265 -11.78 -20.67 20.38
CA PHE A 265 -11.04 -21.39 19.35
C PHE A 265 -10.54 -22.72 19.90
N TYR A 266 -11.24 -23.79 19.54
CA TYR A 266 -10.85 -25.16 19.86
C TYR A 266 -10.62 -25.92 18.57
N VAL A 267 -9.53 -26.71 18.50
CA VAL A 267 -9.20 -27.55 17.34
C VAL A 267 -10.37 -28.48 16.96
N SER A 268 -11.10 -28.96 17.96
CA SER A 268 -12.32 -29.76 17.80
C SER A 268 -13.47 -29.03 17.08
N ASN A 269 -13.49 -27.70 17.11
CA ASN A 269 -14.53 -26.88 16.45
C ASN A 269 -14.22 -26.60 14.98
N ILE A 270 -12.97 -26.79 14.54
CA ILE A 270 -12.64 -26.78 13.12
C ILE A 270 -13.01 -28.16 12.58
N LYS A 271 -14.22 -28.28 12.03
CA LYS A 271 -14.67 -29.49 11.33
C LYS A 271 -13.52 -29.95 10.43
N LYS A 272 -13.07 -31.20 10.60
CA LYS A 272 -11.93 -31.79 9.88
C LYS A 272 -12.04 -31.41 8.41
N VAL A 273 -11.17 -30.50 7.97
CA VAL A 273 -10.87 -30.30 6.55
C VAL A 273 -9.98 -31.48 6.20
N SER A 274 -10.61 -32.62 5.97
CA SER A 274 -10.00 -33.87 5.51
C SER A 274 -10.67 -34.26 4.21
#